data_AF-A0A3D5J047-F1
#
_entry.id   AF-A0A3D5J047-F1
#
_cell.length_a   1.000
_cell.length_b   1.000
_cell.length_c   1.000
_cell.angle_alpha   90.00
_cell.angle_beta   90.00
_cell.angle_gamma   90.00
#
_symmetry.space_group_name_H-M   'P 1'
#
loop_
_entity.id
_entity.type
_entity.pdbx_description
1 polymer ?
#
loop_
_entity_poly.entity_id
_entity_poly.type
_entity_poly.pdbx_seq_one_letter_code
_entity_poly.pdbx_strand_id
1 'polypeptide(L)'
;MYKQTLTCFLALLLSAVVCAQEIRLQKGNVTDNVRINDSTNTTYAVYLPKSYNVEKPAPVIFLLAQDGKGREAVQLFRQTAEDQYYVIAASNQKMENDSIQEDILQTVKFMNGFYRTIKVDPNLLYIAGINKGAEIASALPLINENISGVLAMNKTWINGKFIENRKKPYVFSAISGTRDFSRFGLLEVAEFLEGEDFPTEVNYFEGGPESWPDTYTINNAVAKFTLEAMKNGRREKNDTIINTIFKNEIKAIDNLISNGAYYTAFLQLKKAEEKFDDFNRFDDQLKNLKKRIRKDRTFKQQRRKWFDVKEEEAFQKEDYAHFLEMDILTNNFDNIGWWAEQMENLKAGQQQKNTIERNMAYRLENYLNDLVSATYKNVMVSESFIDTKIFISILKTIVDKQNPEGYLSIIQLAGHDGDAGTAMLYLEDLLKTGYKDFDRLYTIEGILDLQMSTEFNLLIEEYGGEAKYIIFDSEKDTEKNEATRSN
;
A
#
# COMPACT_ATOMS: atom_id res chain seq x y z
N MET A 1 -2.85 52.41 -44.27
CA MET A 1 -3.01 52.06 -42.84
C MET A 1 -4.19 51.13 -42.55
N TYR A 2 -5.35 51.25 -43.20
CA TYR A 2 -6.53 50.42 -42.86
C TYR A 2 -6.45 48.91 -43.21
N LYS A 3 -5.63 48.51 -44.19
CA LYS A 3 -5.49 47.09 -44.56
C LYS A 3 -4.61 46.28 -43.60
N GLN A 4 -3.61 46.90 -42.97
CA GLN A 4 -2.69 46.19 -42.06
C GLN A 4 -3.30 45.96 -40.67
N THR A 5 -4.13 46.88 -40.19
CA THR A 5 -4.85 46.73 -38.91
C THR A 5 -5.93 45.65 -38.97
N LEU A 6 -6.60 45.48 -40.12
CA LEU A 6 -7.61 44.43 -40.30
C LEU A 6 -6.98 43.01 -40.32
N THR A 7 -5.81 42.86 -40.94
CA THR A 7 -5.09 41.57 -40.97
C THR A 7 -4.55 41.18 -39.59
N CYS A 8 -4.06 42.15 -38.80
CA CYS A 8 -3.63 41.91 -37.42
C CYS A 8 -4.80 41.53 -36.51
N PHE A 9 -5.99 42.12 -36.70
CA PHE A 9 -7.18 41.79 -35.91
C PHE A 9 -7.75 40.40 -36.26
N LEU A 10 -7.71 40.01 -37.54
CA LEU A 10 -8.13 38.68 -37.98
C LEU A 10 -7.16 37.58 -37.51
N ALA A 11 -5.85 37.86 -37.50
CA ALA A 11 -4.84 36.94 -36.96
C ALA A 11 -4.97 36.74 -35.45
N LEU A 12 -5.32 37.79 -34.69
CA LEU A 12 -5.58 37.71 -33.25
C LEU A 12 -6.85 36.88 -32.92
N LEU A 13 -7.91 37.03 -33.73
CA LEU A 13 -9.13 36.22 -33.60
C LEU A 13 -8.89 34.75 -33.95
N LEU A 14 -8.03 34.45 -34.93
CA LEU A 14 -7.65 33.07 -35.27
C LEU A 14 -6.74 32.41 -34.22
N SER A 15 -5.86 33.17 -33.54
CA SER A 15 -5.04 32.63 -32.45
C SER A 15 -5.82 32.30 -31.18
N ALA A 16 -6.96 32.97 -30.94
CA ALA A 16 -7.78 32.72 -29.75
C ALA A 16 -8.59 31.40 -29.83
N VAL A 17 -8.87 30.90 -31.04
CA VAL A 17 -9.63 29.65 -31.23
C VAL A 17 -8.74 28.40 -31.08
N VAL A 18 -7.41 28.55 -31.10
CA VAL A 18 -6.46 27.42 -31.05
C VAL A 18 -6.21 26.90 -29.62
N CYS A 19 -6.66 27.60 -28.56
CA CYS A 19 -6.41 27.20 -27.17
C CYS A 19 -7.60 26.61 -26.39
N ALA A 20 -8.75 26.35 -27.02
CA ALA A 20 -9.86 25.66 -26.39
C ALA A 20 -10.09 24.29 -27.03
N GLN A 21 -9.18 23.33 -26.79
CA GLN A 21 -9.54 21.92 -26.94
C GLN A 21 -10.55 21.59 -25.84
N GLU A 22 -11.84 21.60 -26.17
CA GLU A 22 -12.86 20.99 -25.30
C GLU A 22 -12.52 19.50 -25.14
N ILE A 23 -12.18 19.09 -23.91
CA ILE A 23 -11.98 17.67 -23.59
C ILE A 23 -13.34 16.98 -23.78
N ARG A 24 -13.48 16.26 -24.89
CA ARG A 24 -14.70 15.49 -25.18
C ARG A 24 -14.66 14.20 -24.40
N LEU A 25 -15.55 14.05 -23.42
CA LEU A 25 -15.73 12.81 -22.68
C LEU A 25 -16.14 11.67 -23.64
N GLN A 26 -15.32 10.62 -23.70
CA GLN A 26 -15.57 9.47 -24.57
C GLN A 26 -16.19 8.31 -23.79
N LYS A 27 -17.24 7.71 -24.35
CA LYS A 27 -17.80 6.45 -23.84
C LYS A 27 -16.95 5.27 -24.32
N GLY A 28 -16.75 4.28 -23.45
CA GLY A 28 -16.01 3.06 -23.76
C GLY A 28 -14.49 3.18 -23.79
N ASN A 29 -13.95 4.38 -23.49
CA ASN A 29 -12.52 4.70 -23.45
C ASN A 29 -12.19 5.55 -22.22
N VAL A 30 -10.95 5.45 -21.73
CA VAL A 30 -10.46 6.30 -20.64
C VAL A 30 -10.19 7.70 -21.17
N THR A 31 -10.91 8.69 -20.62
CA THR A 31 -10.61 10.10 -20.81
C THR A 31 -9.78 10.57 -19.62
N ASP A 32 -8.60 11.13 -19.87
CA ASP A 32 -7.66 11.54 -18.83
C ASP A 32 -7.43 13.05 -18.84
N ASN A 33 -6.85 13.58 -17.76
CA ASN A 33 -6.55 14.99 -17.54
C ASN A 33 -7.78 15.90 -17.63
N VAL A 34 -8.95 15.40 -17.22
CA VAL A 34 -10.15 16.22 -17.11
C VAL A 34 -9.94 17.22 -15.97
N ARG A 35 -9.99 18.51 -16.29
CA ARG A 35 -9.75 19.58 -15.31
C ARG A 35 -10.95 19.78 -14.40
N ILE A 36 -10.67 19.99 -13.11
CA ILE A 36 -11.66 20.50 -12.18
C ILE A 36 -11.71 22.01 -12.33
N ASN A 37 -12.90 22.57 -12.59
CA ASN A 37 -13.09 24.02 -12.67
C ASN A 37 -13.15 24.62 -11.25
N ASP A 38 -11.99 24.68 -10.60
CA ASP A 38 -11.73 25.41 -9.37
C ASP A 38 -10.40 26.19 -9.45
N SER A 39 -9.90 26.69 -8.33
CA SER A 39 -8.63 27.44 -8.28
C SER A 39 -7.39 26.55 -8.29
N THR A 40 -7.54 25.22 -8.34
CA THR A 40 -6.42 24.28 -8.35
C THR A 40 -6.19 23.73 -9.76
N ASN A 41 -4.96 23.33 -10.07
CA ASN A 41 -4.63 22.67 -11.34
C ASN A 41 -4.92 21.15 -11.27
N THR A 42 -5.91 20.74 -10.47
CA THR A 42 -6.19 19.33 -10.20
C THR A 42 -6.95 18.71 -11.37
N THR A 43 -6.58 17.48 -11.73
CA THR A 43 -7.20 16.73 -12.83
C THR A 43 -7.60 15.34 -12.39
N TYR A 44 -8.43 14.69 -13.20
CA TYR A 44 -8.84 13.31 -12.99
C TYR A 44 -8.96 12.53 -14.31
N ALA A 45 -8.87 11.21 -14.20
CA ALA A 45 -9.22 10.28 -15.25
C ALA A 45 -10.63 9.73 -15.05
N VAL A 46 -11.34 9.43 -16.14
CA VAL A 46 -12.70 8.91 -16.09
C VAL A 46 -12.96 7.89 -17.18
N TYR A 47 -13.77 6.88 -16.85
CA TYR A 47 -14.34 5.94 -17.78
C TYR A 47 -15.87 5.97 -17.69
N LEU A 48 -16.50 6.26 -18.83
CA LEU A 48 -17.94 6.14 -19.01
C LEU A 48 -18.21 4.83 -19.76
N PRO A 49 -19.04 3.92 -19.24
CA PRO A 49 -19.38 2.69 -19.95
C PRO A 49 -20.03 3.00 -21.29
N LYS A 50 -19.89 2.11 -22.27
CA LYS A 50 -20.46 2.32 -23.62
C LYS A 50 -21.96 2.62 -23.59
N SER A 51 -22.67 1.99 -22.66
CA SER A 51 -24.11 2.14 -22.41
C SER A 51 -24.49 3.34 -21.54
N TYR A 52 -23.54 4.17 -21.10
CA TYR A 52 -23.82 5.33 -20.26
C TYR A 52 -24.84 6.28 -20.93
N ASN A 53 -25.88 6.65 -20.18
CA ASN A 53 -26.92 7.56 -20.62
C ASN A 53 -27.18 8.61 -19.52
N VAL A 54 -27.17 9.90 -19.89
CA VAL A 54 -27.42 11.01 -18.96
C VAL A 54 -28.86 10.99 -18.41
N GLU A 55 -29.80 10.36 -19.12
CA GLU A 55 -31.19 10.20 -18.69
C GLU A 55 -31.37 9.09 -17.64
N LYS A 56 -30.47 8.09 -17.62
CA LYS A 56 -30.43 7.01 -16.62
C LYS A 56 -29.13 7.10 -15.82
N PRO A 57 -29.10 7.87 -14.71
CA PRO A 57 -27.88 8.10 -13.94
C PRO A 57 -27.24 6.76 -13.51
N ALA A 58 -25.95 6.62 -13.75
CA ALA A 58 -25.19 5.42 -13.40
C ALA A 58 -24.62 5.53 -11.97
N PRO A 59 -24.43 4.41 -11.25
CA PRO A 59 -23.64 4.41 -10.04
C PRO A 59 -22.19 4.82 -10.33
N VAL A 60 -21.49 5.36 -9.34
CA VAL A 60 -20.12 5.88 -9.49
C VAL A 60 -19.16 5.27 -8.48
N ILE A 61 -17.95 4.95 -8.94
CA ILE A 61 -16.81 4.61 -8.08
C ILE A 61 -15.75 5.69 -8.23
N PHE A 62 -15.48 6.42 -7.15
CA PHE A 62 -14.34 7.32 -7.05
C PHE A 62 -13.11 6.55 -6.59
N LEU A 63 -12.00 6.66 -7.31
CA LEU A 63 -10.81 5.85 -7.10
C LEU A 63 -9.63 6.72 -6.67
N LEU A 64 -9.00 6.31 -5.58
CA LEU A 64 -7.86 6.96 -4.95
C LEU A 64 -6.60 6.11 -5.11
N ALA A 65 -5.76 6.47 -6.08
CA ALA A 65 -4.44 5.89 -6.27
C ALA A 65 -3.40 6.75 -5.55
N GLN A 66 -2.64 6.17 -4.60
CA GLN A 66 -1.67 6.90 -3.79
C GLN A 66 -0.61 7.63 -4.65
N ASP A 67 -0.19 7.02 -5.75
CA ASP A 67 0.83 7.54 -6.67
C ASP A 67 0.29 8.53 -7.71
N GLY A 68 -1.00 8.88 -7.66
CA GLY A 68 -1.65 9.80 -8.58
C GLY A 68 -1.83 9.26 -10.01
N LYS A 69 -1.60 7.96 -10.25
CA LYS A 69 -1.76 7.34 -11.58
C LYS A 69 -3.23 7.01 -11.88
N GLY A 70 -4.05 8.05 -11.99
CA GLY A 70 -5.50 7.90 -12.16
C GLY A 70 -5.89 7.17 -13.45
N ARG A 71 -5.19 7.40 -14.57
CA ARG A 71 -5.46 6.72 -15.86
C ARG A 71 -5.30 5.20 -15.75
N GLU A 72 -4.20 4.76 -15.17
CA GLU A 72 -3.87 3.34 -14.96
C GLU A 72 -4.89 2.70 -14.01
N ALA A 73 -5.24 3.39 -12.93
CA ALA A 73 -6.24 2.92 -11.99
C ALA A 73 -7.62 2.75 -12.64
N VAL A 74 -8.08 3.72 -13.43
CA VAL A 74 -9.34 3.62 -14.20
C VAL A 74 -9.28 2.46 -15.19
N GLN A 75 -8.14 2.24 -15.84
CA GLN A 75 -7.96 1.17 -16.81
C GLN A 75 -8.16 -0.23 -16.19
N LEU A 76 -7.75 -0.44 -14.94
CA LEU A 76 -8.00 -1.68 -14.20
C LEU A 76 -9.49 -1.94 -13.94
N PHE A 77 -10.28 -0.89 -13.78
CA PHE A 77 -11.73 -0.96 -13.51
C PHE A 77 -12.58 -0.99 -14.80
N ARG A 78 -11.97 -0.91 -15.98
CA ARG A 78 -12.70 -0.88 -17.27
C ARG A 78 -13.70 -2.02 -17.41
N GLN A 79 -13.28 -3.25 -17.14
CA GLN A 79 -14.15 -4.42 -17.27
C GLN A 79 -15.33 -4.34 -16.30
N THR A 80 -15.08 -3.90 -15.07
CA THR A 80 -16.10 -3.66 -14.04
C THR A 80 -17.11 -2.61 -14.45
N ALA A 81 -16.65 -1.51 -15.06
CA ALA A 81 -17.50 -0.45 -15.57
C ALA A 81 -18.50 -0.97 -16.61
N GLU A 82 -18.04 -1.81 -17.54
CA GLU A 82 -18.87 -2.39 -18.60
C GLU A 82 -19.80 -3.49 -18.07
N ASP A 83 -19.28 -4.46 -17.30
CA ASP A 83 -20.05 -5.62 -16.82
C ASP A 83 -21.13 -5.24 -15.81
N GLN A 84 -20.84 -4.24 -14.98
CA GLN A 84 -21.67 -3.89 -13.83
C GLN A 84 -22.23 -2.47 -13.91
N TYR A 85 -22.07 -1.77 -15.04
CA TYR A 85 -22.61 -0.43 -15.32
C TYR A 85 -22.21 0.62 -14.27
N TYR A 86 -20.92 0.87 -14.13
CA TYR A 86 -20.38 1.95 -13.28
C TYR A 86 -19.70 3.02 -14.10
N VAL A 87 -19.84 4.27 -13.68
CA VAL A 87 -18.87 5.31 -14.02
C VAL A 87 -17.69 5.21 -13.05
N ILE A 88 -16.47 5.23 -13.57
CA ILE A 88 -15.25 5.18 -12.76
C ILE A 88 -14.53 6.50 -12.92
N ALA A 89 -14.15 7.15 -11.82
CA ALA A 89 -13.36 8.37 -11.85
C ALA A 89 -12.20 8.25 -10.86
N ALA A 90 -10.98 8.54 -11.28
CA ALA A 90 -9.79 8.50 -10.43
C ALA A 90 -9.08 9.85 -10.38
N SER A 91 -8.70 10.27 -9.18
CA SER A 91 -7.89 11.49 -9.01
C SER A 91 -6.49 11.29 -9.60
N ASN A 92 -5.96 12.31 -10.28
CA ASN A 92 -4.55 12.35 -10.68
C ASN A 92 -3.66 13.01 -9.61
N GLN A 93 -4.22 13.32 -8.43
CA GLN A 93 -3.48 13.90 -7.32
C GLN A 93 -2.71 12.81 -6.58
N LYS A 94 -1.41 13.02 -6.38
CA LYS A 94 -0.60 12.19 -5.49
C LYS A 94 -0.91 12.46 -4.03
N MET A 95 -0.89 11.41 -3.22
CA MET A 95 -1.19 11.45 -1.79
C MET A 95 0.10 11.46 -0.97
N GLU A 96 0.88 12.52 -1.13
CA GLU A 96 2.21 12.66 -0.51
C GLU A 96 2.17 13.42 0.83
N ASN A 97 1.04 14.02 1.22
CA ASN A 97 0.96 14.85 2.43
C ASN A 97 1.00 14.01 3.71
N ASP A 98 1.84 14.37 4.68
CA ASP A 98 1.84 13.67 5.99
C ASP A 98 0.49 13.77 6.72
N SER A 99 -0.33 14.79 6.39
CA SER A 99 -1.68 14.98 6.93
C SER A 99 -2.75 14.31 6.08
N ILE A 100 -3.42 13.30 6.65
CA ILE A 100 -4.61 12.67 6.04
C ILE A 100 -5.76 13.67 5.80
N GLN A 101 -5.84 14.74 6.59
CA GLN A 101 -6.92 15.73 6.48
C GLN A 101 -6.84 16.52 5.17
N GLU A 102 -5.62 16.85 4.73
CA GLU A 102 -5.41 17.56 3.47
C GLU A 102 -5.79 16.68 2.28
N ASP A 103 -5.40 15.40 2.30
CA ASP A 103 -5.74 14.44 1.26
C ASP A 103 -7.26 14.17 1.20
N ILE A 104 -7.95 14.14 2.34
CA ILE A 104 -9.42 14.08 2.42
C ILE A 104 -10.03 15.33 1.76
N LEU A 105 -9.55 16.53 2.09
CA LEU A 105 -10.06 17.78 1.53
C LEU A 105 -9.88 17.83 0.01
N GLN A 106 -8.72 17.40 -0.50
CA GLN A 106 -8.47 17.32 -1.95
C GLN A 106 -9.40 16.31 -2.63
N THR A 107 -9.66 15.18 -1.97
CA THR A 107 -10.61 14.18 -2.47
C THR A 107 -12.02 14.74 -2.58
N VAL A 108 -12.50 15.48 -1.56
CA VAL A 108 -13.81 16.12 -1.58
C VAL A 108 -13.92 17.16 -2.71
N LYS A 109 -12.86 17.95 -2.96
CA LYS A 109 -12.81 18.90 -4.08
C LYS A 109 -12.92 18.17 -5.43
N PHE A 110 -12.17 17.09 -5.59
CA PHE A 110 -12.25 16.23 -6.77
C PHE A 110 -13.67 15.72 -7.02
N MET A 111 -14.31 15.14 -6.01
CA MET A 111 -15.69 14.65 -6.12
C MET A 111 -16.67 15.76 -6.50
N ASN A 112 -16.58 16.93 -5.85
CA ASN A 112 -17.41 18.09 -6.16
C ASN A 112 -17.21 18.61 -7.59
N GLY A 113 -15.96 18.64 -8.06
CA GLY A 113 -15.62 18.99 -9.43
C GLY A 113 -16.21 18.02 -10.45
N PHE A 114 -16.12 16.71 -10.17
CA PHE A 114 -16.70 15.66 -11.01
C PHE A 114 -18.22 15.82 -11.15
N TYR A 115 -18.94 16.05 -10.05
CA TYR A 115 -20.40 16.18 -10.06
C TYR A 115 -20.92 17.35 -10.89
N ARG A 116 -20.10 18.39 -11.13
CA ARG A 116 -20.45 19.51 -12.02
C ARG A 116 -20.42 19.14 -13.50
N THR A 117 -19.71 18.07 -13.85
CA THR A 117 -19.40 17.70 -15.24
C THR A 117 -20.15 16.46 -15.69
N ILE A 118 -20.34 15.48 -14.80
CA ILE A 118 -20.87 14.15 -15.14
C ILE A 118 -22.05 13.81 -14.23
N LYS A 119 -23.19 13.47 -14.84
CA LYS A 119 -24.41 13.09 -14.12
C LYS A 119 -24.35 11.61 -13.72
N VAL A 120 -24.43 11.35 -12.43
CA VAL A 120 -24.43 10.01 -11.80
C VAL A 120 -25.55 9.92 -10.78
N ASP A 121 -25.86 8.72 -10.32
CA ASP A 121 -26.85 8.52 -9.26
C ASP A 121 -26.24 8.96 -7.91
N PRO A 122 -26.79 10.01 -7.26
CA PRO A 122 -26.26 10.52 -5.99
C PRO A 122 -26.44 9.53 -4.82
N ASN A 123 -27.31 8.52 -4.96
CA ASN A 123 -27.57 7.51 -3.93
C ASN A 123 -26.75 6.23 -4.12
N LEU A 124 -26.00 6.10 -5.22
CA LEU A 124 -25.13 4.96 -5.50
C LEU A 124 -23.69 5.41 -5.66
N LEU A 125 -23.20 6.02 -4.58
CA LEU A 125 -21.85 6.57 -4.43
C LEU A 125 -20.94 5.55 -3.75
N TYR A 126 -19.86 5.16 -4.42
CA TYR A 126 -18.84 4.27 -3.88
C TYR A 126 -17.46 4.90 -3.98
N ILE A 127 -16.57 4.54 -3.06
CA ILE A 127 -15.19 5.01 -3.06
C ILE A 127 -14.27 3.81 -2.98
N ALA A 128 -13.22 3.80 -3.79
CA ALA A 128 -12.20 2.78 -3.83
C ALA A 128 -10.83 3.43 -3.62
N GLY A 129 -9.91 2.71 -3.00
CA GLY A 129 -8.53 3.19 -2.89
C GLY A 129 -7.54 2.08 -2.63
N ILE A 130 -6.27 2.35 -2.90
CA ILE A 130 -5.15 1.45 -2.59
C ILE A 130 -4.17 2.12 -1.63
N ASN A 131 -3.64 1.36 -0.68
CA ASN A 131 -2.69 1.83 0.33
C ASN A 131 -3.24 3.10 1.03
N LYS A 132 -2.53 4.22 1.02
CA LYS A 132 -3.02 5.47 1.65
C LYS A 132 -4.35 5.96 1.05
N GLY A 133 -4.58 5.72 -0.24
CA GLY A 133 -5.86 5.99 -0.87
C GLY A 133 -7.00 5.15 -0.29
N ALA A 134 -6.72 3.93 0.16
CA ALA A 134 -7.69 3.08 0.83
C ALA A 134 -8.03 3.59 2.24
N GLU A 135 -7.05 4.07 3.00
CA GLU A 135 -7.26 4.71 4.31
C GLU A 135 -8.18 5.94 4.18
N ILE A 136 -7.92 6.80 3.18
CA ILE A 136 -8.77 7.96 2.86
C ILE A 136 -10.17 7.50 2.44
N ALA A 137 -10.28 6.50 1.56
CA ALA A 137 -11.56 5.96 1.12
C ALA A 137 -12.40 5.44 2.29
N SER A 138 -11.78 4.76 3.26
CA SER A 138 -12.43 4.24 4.47
C SER A 138 -12.79 5.34 5.48
N ALA A 139 -12.06 6.45 5.51
CA ALA A 139 -12.37 7.59 6.38
C ALA A 139 -13.57 8.42 5.88
N LEU A 140 -13.79 8.51 4.56
CA LEU A 140 -14.81 9.38 3.97
C LEU A 140 -16.25 9.07 4.40
N PRO A 141 -16.70 7.81 4.56
CA PRO A 141 -18.02 7.51 5.10
C PRO A 141 -18.25 8.05 6.52
N LEU A 142 -17.20 8.33 7.29
CA LEU A 142 -17.32 8.88 8.65
C LEU A 142 -17.78 10.35 8.65
N ILE A 143 -17.56 11.05 7.53
CA ILE A 143 -17.95 12.46 7.35
C ILE A 143 -19.01 12.66 6.27
N ASN A 144 -19.31 11.64 5.45
CA ASN A 144 -20.35 11.66 4.44
C ASN A 144 -21.19 10.38 4.48
N GLU A 145 -22.38 10.47 5.07
CA GLU A 145 -23.30 9.34 5.22
C GLU A 145 -23.92 8.84 3.90
N ASN A 146 -23.77 9.58 2.79
CA ASN A 146 -24.32 9.18 1.49
C ASN A 146 -23.45 8.16 0.74
N ILE A 147 -22.23 7.90 1.23
CA ILE A 147 -21.37 6.87 0.64
C ILE A 147 -21.98 5.50 0.93
N SER A 148 -22.33 4.79 -0.13
CA SER A 148 -23.00 3.48 -0.11
C SER A 148 -22.04 2.31 0.04
N GLY A 149 -20.75 2.52 -0.23
CA GLY A 149 -19.74 1.49 0.03
C GLY A 149 -18.30 1.95 -0.21
N VAL A 150 -17.38 1.18 0.37
CA VAL A 150 -15.93 1.39 0.30
C VAL A 150 -15.26 0.13 -0.23
N LEU A 151 -14.35 0.30 -1.19
CA LEU A 151 -13.44 -0.74 -1.68
C LEU A 151 -12.01 -0.41 -1.21
N ALA A 152 -11.59 -1.04 -0.12
CA ALA A 152 -10.25 -0.88 0.42
C ALA A 152 -9.29 -1.92 -0.16
N MET A 153 -8.19 -1.49 -0.79
CA MET A 153 -7.16 -2.37 -1.33
C MET A 153 -5.88 -2.23 -0.49
N ASN A 154 -5.39 -3.37 0.03
CA ASN A 154 -4.25 -3.55 0.93
C ASN A 154 -4.45 -2.95 2.32
N LYS A 155 -4.54 -1.62 2.42
CA LYS A 155 -4.72 -0.91 3.70
C LYS A 155 -6.18 -0.50 3.93
N THR A 156 -6.50 -0.13 5.17
CA THR A 156 -7.76 0.49 5.53
C THR A 156 -7.58 1.21 6.88
N TRP A 157 -8.41 2.21 7.13
CA TRP A 157 -8.45 2.88 8.43
C TRP A 157 -9.89 3.26 8.77
N ILE A 158 -10.29 3.02 10.01
CA ILE A 158 -11.58 3.45 10.56
C ILE A 158 -11.38 3.96 11.99
N ASN A 159 -12.37 4.70 12.49
CA ASN A 159 -12.47 5.03 13.90
C ASN A 159 -13.79 4.46 14.44
N GLY A 160 -13.69 3.45 15.30
CA GLY A 160 -14.82 2.68 15.83
C GLY A 160 -15.91 3.55 16.46
N LYS A 161 -15.55 4.68 17.09
CA LYS A 161 -16.50 5.60 17.71
C LYS A 161 -17.51 6.22 16.73
N PHE A 162 -17.18 6.28 15.45
CA PHE A 162 -18.07 6.79 14.39
C PHE A 162 -18.80 5.66 13.64
N ILE A 163 -18.49 4.41 13.95
CA ILE A 163 -19.13 3.21 13.38
C ILE A 163 -20.17 2.67 14.35
N GLU A 164 -19.83 2.60 15.64
CA GLU A 164 -20.73 2.14 16.70
C GLU A 164 -22.08 2.85 16.61
N ASN A 165 -23.17 2.08 16.53
CA ASN A 165 -24.55 2.57 16.45
C ASN A 165 -24.90 3.39 15.18
N ARG A 166 -24.09 3.32 14.12
CA ARG A 166 -24.40 3.99 12.86
C ARG A 166 -25.69 3.44 12.25
N LYS A 167 -26.68 4.33 12.02
CA LYS A 167 -28.01 3.95 11.49
C LYS A 167 -28.03 3.52 10.03
N LYS A 168 -27.01 3.90 9.26
CA LYS A 168 -26.92 3.64 7.81
C LYS A 168 -25.60 2.93 7.51
N PRO A 169 -25.57 1.59 7.56
CA PRO A 169 -24.38 0.84 7.18
C PRO A 169 -24.09 1.00 5.70
N TYR A 170 -22.81 1.10 5.36
CA TYR A 170 -22.30 1.05 3.99
C TYR A 170 -21.72 -0.34 3.73
N VAL A 171 -21.57 -0.70 2.45
CA VAL A 171 -20.95 -1.97 2.08
C VAL A 171 -19.43 -1.82 2.17
N PHE A 172 -18.77 -2.66 2.96
CA PHE A 172 -17.31 -2.71 3.03
C PHE A 172 -16.78 -3.90 2.22
N SER A 173 -16.11 -3.62 1.11
CA SER A 173 -15.41 -4.64 0.33
C SER A 173 -13.92 -4.39 0.43
N ALA A 174 -13.16 -5.45 0.66
CA ALA A 174 -11.72 -5.36 0.78
C ALA A 174 -11.01 -6.29 -0.20
N ILE A 175 -9.82 -5.90 -0.64
CA ILE A 175 -8.89 -6.75 -1.38
C ILE A 175 -7.53 -6.67 -0.70
N SER A 176 -6.89 -7.82 -0.47
CA SER A 176 -5.54 -7.88 0.10
C SER A 176 -4.62 -8.74 -0.74
N GLY A 177 -3.37 -8.30 -0.92
CA GLY A 177 -2.32 -9.14 -1.47
C GLY A 177 -2.04 -10.33 -0.53
N THR A 178 -1.78 -11.51 -1.08
CA THR A 178 -1.44 -12.70 -0.29
C THR A 178 -0.11 -12.56 0.46
N ARG A 179 0.80 -11.70 0.01
CA ARG A 179 2.11 -11.42 0.62
C ARG A 179 2.14 -10.08 1.38
N ASP A 180 1.00 -9.41 1.48
CA ASP A 180 0.88 -8.12 2.13
C ASP A 180 0.53 -8.28 3.61
N PHE A 181 1.34 -7.69 4.49
CA PHE A 181 1.14 -7.76 5.94
C PHE A 181 0.04 -6.82 6.43
N SER A 182 -0.27 -5.76 5.69
CA SER A 182 -1.35 -4.82 6.03
C SER A 182 -2.73 -5.50 6.07
N ARG A 183 -2.82 -6.71 5.51
CA ARG A 183 -3.91 -7.66 5.71
C ARG A 183 -4.31 -7.82 7.17
N PHE A 184 -3.38 -7.83 8.13
CA PHE A 184 -3.72 -8.05 9.54
C PHE A 184 -4.70 -6.99 10.04
N GLY A 185 -4.35 -5.70 9.89
CA GLY A 185 -5.24 -4.60 10.25
C GLY A 185 -6.51 -4.55 9.38
N LEU A 186 -6.40 -4.91 8.09
CA LEU A 186 -7.57 -4.99 7.21
C LEU A 186 -8.59 -6.04 7.65
N LEU A 187 -8.12 -7.19 8.15
CA LEU A 187 -8.99 -8.24 8.68
C LEU A 187 -9.61 -7.85 10.02
N GLU A 188 -8.85 -7.22 10.91
CA GLU A 188 -9.38 -6.69 12.18
C GLU A 188 -10.52 -5.69 11.91
N VAL A 189 -10.37 -4.81 10.93
CA VAL A 189 -11.43 -3.87 10.51
C VAL A 189 -12.62 -4.58 9.87
N ALA A 190 -12.38 -5.60 9.04
CA ALA A 190 -13.45 -6.36 8.42
C ALA A 190 -14.29 -7.12 9.46
N GLU A 191 -13.63 -7.78 10.42
CA GLU A 191 -14.28 -8.51 11.53
C GLU A 191 -15.06 -7.55 12.44
N PHE A 192 -14.51 -6.37 12.74
CA PHE A 192 -15.23 -5.34 13.50
C PHE A 192 -16.49 -4.86 12.77
N LEU A 193 -16.39 -4.54 11.47
CA LEU A 193 -17.53 -4.08 10.68
C LEU A 193 -18.60 -5.17 10.51
N GLU A 194 -18.20 -6.42 10.32
CA GLU A 194 -19.13 -7.56 10.31
C GLU A 194 -19.85 -7.72 11.65
N GLY A 195 -19.15 -7.53 12.78
CA GLY A 195 -19.73 -7.53 14.13
C GLY A 195 -20.74 -6.40 14.37
N GLU A 196 -20.61 -5.28 13.66
CA GLU A 196 -21.54 -4.14 13.66
C GLU A 196 -22.62 -4.25 12.56
N ASP A 197 -22.82 -5.44 11.98
CA ASP A 197 -23.81 -5.74 10.93
C ASP A 197 -23.60 -4.98 9.60
N PHE A 198 -22.38 -4.52 9.30
CA PHE A 198 -22.07 -3.93 8.00
C PHE A 198 -21.88 -5.04 6.95
N PRO A 199 -22.48 -4.92 5.74
CA PRO A 199 -22.25 -5.88 4.67
C PRO A 199 -20.76 -5.88 4.26
N THR A 200 -20.05 -6.94 4.66
CA THR A 200 -18.59 -7.01 4.55
C THR A 200 -18.16 -8.17 3.65
N GLU A 201 -17.08 -7.99 2.87
CA GLU A 201 -16.41 -9.07 2.13
C GLU A 201 -14.90 -8.81 2.03
N VAL A 202 -14.08 -9.85 2.14
CA VAL A 202 -12.63 -9.79 1.87
C VAL A 202 -12.22 -10.68 0.69
N ASN A 203 -11.50 -10.11 -0.27
CA ASN A 203 -10.94 -10.76 -1.44
C ASN A 203 -9.41 -10.78 -1.38
N TYR A 204 -8.80 -11.72 -2.12
CA TYR A 204 -7.36 -11.89 -2.15
C TYR A 204 -6.86 -12.04 -3.58
N PHE A 205 -5.64 -11.55 -3.83
CA PHE A 205 -4.92 -11.76 -5.08
C PHE A 205 -3.46 -12.09 -4.80
N GLU A 206 -2.79 -12.74 -5.74
CA GLU A 206 -1.36 -13.02 -5.61
C GLU A 206 -0.56 -11.73 -5.83
N GLY A 207 0.01 -11.18 -4.75
CA GLY A 207 0.64 -9.86 -4.77
C GLY A 207 1.18 -9.46 -3.41
N GLY A 208 2.04 -8.44 -3.40
CA GLY A 208 2.58 -7.81 -2.19
C GLY A 208 2.07 -6.37 -1.99
N PRO A 209 2.66 -5.62 -1.05
CA PRO A 209 2.18 -4.28 -0.65
C PRO A 209 2.01 -3.24 -1.76
N GLU A 210 2.87 -3.29 -2.78
CA GLU A 210 2.85 -2.35 -3.91
C GLU A 210 2.10 -2.89 -5.14
N SER A 211 1.53 -4.09 -5.03
CA SER A 211 0.87 -4.74 -6.17
C SER A 211 -0.58 -4.29 -6.29
N TRP A 212 -1.01 -3.96 -7.50
CA TRP A 212 -2.43 -3.80 -7.81
C TRP A 212 -3.11 -5.16 -7.93
N PRO A 213 -4.37 -5.31 -7.47
CA PRO A 213 -5.15 -6.50 -7.75
C PRO A 213 -5.42 -6.67 -9.25
N ASP A 214 -5.57 -7.92 -9.69
CA ASP A 214 -5.95 -8.20 -11.06
C ASP A 214 -7.41 -7.77 -11.34
N THR A 215 -7.73 -7.58 -12.63
CA THR A 215 -9.03 -7.07 -13.07
C THR A 215 -10.20 -7.95 -12.65
N TYR A 216 -9.99 -9.27 -12.52
CA TYR A 216 -11.05 -10.16 -12.05
C TYR A 216 -11.31 -9.94 -10.56
N THR A 217 -10.27 -9.87 -9.73
CA THR A 217 -10.41 -9.63 -8.29
C THR A 217 -11.12 -8.30 -8.01
N ILE A 218 -10.79 -7.24 -8.76
CA ILE A 218 -11.48 -5.94 -8.69
C ILE A 218 -12.96 -6.08 -9.06
N ASN A 219 -13.26 -6.73 -10.19
CA ASN A 219 -14.63 -6.92 -10.65
C ASN A 219 -15.46 -7.71 -9.62
N ASN A 220 -14.90 -8.78 -9.06
CA ASN A 220 -15.57 -9.58 -8.05
C ASN A 220 -15.81 -8.83 -6.73
N ALA A 221 -14.86 -8.00 -6.29
CA ALA A 221 -15.05 -7.16 -5.09
C ALA A 221 -16.17 -6.13 -5.29
N VAL A 222 -16.17 -5.44 -6.44
CA VAL A 222 -17.23 -4.48 -6.80
C VAL A 222 -18.60 -5.16 -6.95
N ALA A 223 -18.64 -6.45 -7.29
CA ALA A 223 -19.90 -7.20 -7.35
C ALA A 223 -20.68 -7.17 -6.03
N LYS A 224 -19.99 -7.09 -4.87
CA LYS A 224 -20.65 -6.94 -3.56
C LYS A 224 -21.49 -5.66 -3.51
N PHE A 225 -20.99 -4.54 -4.03
CA PHE A 225 -21.76 -3.29 -4.14
C PHE A 225 -23.01 -3.47 -5.01
N THR A 226 -22.83 -4.08 -6.17
CA THR A 226 -23.90 -4.28 -7.15
C THR A 226 -25.01 -5.15 -6.59
N LEU A 227 -24.66 -6.29 -6.00
CA LEU A 227 -25.61 -7.27 -5.49
C LEU A 227 -26.29 -6.76 -4.21
N GLU A 228 -25.57 -6.10 -3.30
CA GLU A 228 -26.18 -5.46 -2.12
C GLU A 228 -27.15 -4.33 -2.50
N ALA A 229 -26.80 -3.51 -3.50
CA ALA A 229 -27.71 -2.48 -3.98
C ALA A 229 -28.99 -3.07 -4.60
N MET A 230 -28.87 -4.19 -5.34
CA MET A 230 -30.03 -4.91 -5.89
C MET A 230 -30.87 -5.62 -4.82
N LYS A 231 -30.22 -6.19 -3.81
CA LYS A 231 -30.87 -6.82 -2.65
C LYS A 231 -31.73 -5.81 -1.90
N ASN A 232 -31.15 -4.64 -1.60
CA ASN A 232 -31.79 -3.59 -0.81
C ASN A 232 -32.70 -2.66 -1.62
N GLY A 233 -32.96 -2.97 -2.89
CA GLY A 233 -33.85 -2.19 -3.77
C GLY A 233 -33.31 -0.80 -4.17
N ARG A 234 -32.05 -0.48 -3.85
CA ARG A 234 -31.39 0.77 -4.28
C ARG A 234 -31.02 0.75 -5.76
N ARG A 235 -30.93 -0.43 -6.35
CA ARG A 235 -30.67 -0.66 -7.77
C ARG A 235 -31.68 -1.68 -8.32
N GLU A 236 -32.20 -1.44 -9.51
CA GLU A 236 -33.08 -2.40 -10.19
C GLU A 236 -32.36 -3.75 -10.38
N LYS A 237 -33.05 -4.86 -10.08
CA LYS A 237 -32.52 -6.20 -10.33
C LYS A 237 -32.29 -6.39 -11.84
N ASN A 238 -31.12 -6.89 -12.19
CA ASN A 238 -30.74 -7.15 -13.58
C ASN A 238 -30.15 -8.55 -13.71
N ASP A 239 -30.93 -9.47 -14.27
CA ASP A 239 -30.52 -10.87 -14.41
C ASP A 239 -29.29 -11.07 -15.29
N THR A 240 -29.11 -10.24 -16.31
CA THR A 240 -27.92 -10.31 -17.16
C THR A 240 -26.66 -10.00 -16.36
N ILE A 241 -26.68 -8.96 -15.53
CA ILE A 241 -25.54 -8.59 -14.66
C ILE A 241 -25.30 -9.69 -13.62
N ILE A 242 -26.34 -10.14 -12.91
CA ILE A 242 -26.23 -11.19 -11.88
C ILE A 242 -25.64 -12.48 -12.47
N ASN A 243 -26.15 -12.93 -13.62
CA ASN A 243 -25.65 -14.14 -14.29
C ASN A 243 -24.21 -13.98 -14.80
N THR A 244 -23.82 -12.78 -15.24
CA THR A 244 -22.45 -12.50 -15.69
C THR A 244 -21.47 -12.57 -14.52
N ILE A 245 -21.79 -11.93 -13.39
CA ILE A 245 -20.99 -11.99 -12.17
C ILE A 245 -20.86 -13.46 -11.72
N PHE A 246 -21.97 -14.19 -11.62
CA PHE A 246 -21.95 -15.60 -11.21
C PHE A 246 -21.11 -16.48 -12.13
N LYS A 247 -21.23 -16.31 -13.45
CA LYS A 247 -20.44 -17.07 -14.42
C LYS A 247 -18.94 -16.78 -14.29
N ASN A 248 -18.56 -15.53 -14.07
CA ASN A 248 -17.17 -15.15 -13.85
C ASN A 248 -16.63 -15.76 -12.55
N GLU A 249 -17.43 -15.75 -11.49
CA GLU A 249 -17.10 -16.36 -10.19
C GLU A 249 -16.82 -17.86 -10.33
N ILE A 250 -17.73 -18.61 -10.97
CA ILE A 250 -17.55 -20.05 -11.21
C ILE A 250 -16.31 -20.32 -12.07
N LYS A 251 -16.08 -19.53 -13.12
CA LYS A 251 -14.89 -19.68 -13.98
C LYS A 251 -13.60 -19.51 -13.18
N ALA A 252 -13.54 -18.55 -12.26
CA ALA A 252 -12.37 -18.36 -11.42
C ALA A 252 -12.18 -19.50 -10.41
N ILE A 253 -13.25 -20.01 -9.81
CA ILE A 253 -13.20 -21.18 -8.92
C ILE A 253 -12.68 -22.41 -9.69
N ASP A 254 -13.18 -22.65 -10.90
CA ASP A 254 -12.70 -23.74 -11.75
C ASP A 254 -11.23 -23.56 -12.16
N ASN A 255 -10.80 -22.33 -12.49
CA ASN A 255 -9.38 -22.03 -12.75
C ASN A 255 -8.48 -22.34 -11.54
N LEU A 256 -8.92 -21.99 -10.32
CA LEU A 256 -8.19 -22.33 -9.10
C LEU A 256 -8.08 -23.85 -8.91
N ILE A 257 -9.15 -24.59 -9.18
CA ILE A 257 -9.15 -26.06 -9.14
C ILE A 257 -8.16 -26.63 -10.18
N SER A 258 -8.22 -26.16 -11.42
CA SER A 258 -7.32 -26.60 -12.50
C SER A 258 -5.85 -26.32 -12.21
N ASN A 259 -5.56 -25.23 -11.49
CA ASN A 259 -4.22 -24.89 -11.03
C ASN A 259 -3.80 -25.60 -9.73
N GLY A 260 -4.64 -26.51 -9.22
CA GLY A 260 -4.37 -27.26 -7.99
C GLY A 260 -4.54 -26.47 -6.69
N ALA A 261 -5.06 -25.24 -6.73
CA ALA A 261 -5.32 -24.38 -5.57
C ALA A 261 -6.69 -24.68 -4.92
N TYR A 262 -6.93 -25.94 -4.57
CA TYR A 262 -8.22 -26.45 -4.09
C TYR A 262 -8.74 -25.76 -2.82
N TYR A 263 -7.88 -25.45 -1.85
CA TYR A 263 -8.34 -24.78 -0.63
C TYR A 263 -8.72 -23.31 -0.89
N THR A 264 -7.95 -22.60 -1.71
CA THR A 264 -8.30 -21.25 -2.17
C THR A 264 -9.62 -21.26 -2.95
N ALA A 265 -9.82 -22.25 -3.83
CA ALA A 265 -11.08 -22.45 -4.55
C ALA A 265 -12.26 -22.66 -3.60
N PHE A 266 -12.06 -23.41 -2.50
CA PHE A 266 -13.08 -23.61 -1.47
C PHE A 266 -13.41 -22.33 -0.70
N LEU A 267 -12.41 -21.51 -0.35
CA LEU A 267 -12.65 -20.21 0.30
C LEU A 267 -13.42 -19.26 -0.61
N GLN A 268 -13.03 -19.19 -1.89
CA GLN A 268 -13.76 -18.41 -2.88
C GLN A 268 -15.21 -18.91 -3.04
N LEU A 269 -15.42 -20.23 -3.08
CA LEU A 269 -16.74 -20.83 -3.16
C LEU A 269 -17.63 -20.50 -1.96
N LYS A 270 -17.08 -20.47 -0.73
CA LYS A 270 -17.84 -20.06 0.46
C LYS A 270 -18.34 -18.62 0.34
N LYS A 271 -17.47 -17.70 -0.11
CA LYS A 271 -17.86 -16.31 -0.38
C LYS A 271 -18.92 -16.24 -1.48
N ALA A 272 -18.82 -17.08 -2.51
CA ALA A 272 -19.84 -17.15 -3.54
C ALA A 272 -21.20 -17.64 -2.97
N GLU A 273 -21.22 -18.63 -2.07
CA GLU A 273 -22.45 -19.03 -1.37
C GLU A 273 -23.09 -17.85 -0.63
N GLU A 274 -22.31 -17.09 0.15
CA GLU A 274 -22.79 -15.91 0.88
C GLU A 274 -23.25 -14.78 -0.06
N LYS A 275 -22.47 -14.50 -1.11
CA LYS A 275 -22.73 -13.43 -2.08
C LYS A 275 -23.99 -13.67 -2.91
N PHE A 276 -24.34 -14.93 -3.16
CA PHE A 276 -25.46 -15.32 -4.02
C PHE A 276 -26.65 -15.93 -3.28
N ASP A 277 -26.62 -16.00 -1.95
CA ASP A 277 -27.66 -16.64 -1.11
C ASP A 277 -29.07 -16.14 -1.43
N ASP A 278 -29.23 -14.82 -1.61
CA ASP A 278 -30.53 -14.19 -1.91
C ASP A 278 -31.09 -14.50 -3.32
N PHE A 279 -30.30 -15.14 -4.19
CA PHE A 279 -30.70 -15.39 -5.59
C PHE A 279 -31.22 -16.80 -5.83
N ASN A 280 -31.10 -17.75 -4.88
CA ASN A 280 -31.61 -19.15 -4.83
C ASN A 280 -31.32 -20.08 -6.04
N ARG A 281 -31.27 -19.56 -7.27
CA ARG A 281 -31.13 -20.29 -8.54
C ARG A 281 -29.73 -20.87 -8.76
N PHE A 282 -28.78 -20.53 -7.90
CA PHE A 282 -27.37 -20.93 -8.00
C PHE A 282 -26.97 -22.00 -6.98
N ASP A 283 -27.81 -22.23 -5.98
CA ASP A 283 -27.60 -23.12 -4.85
C ASP A 283 -27.09 -24.50 -5.22
N ASP A 284 -27.78 -25.17 -6.14
CA ASP A 284 -27.46 -26.55 -6.48
C ASP A 284 -26.08 -26.66 -7.13
N GLN A 285 -25.73 -25.69 -7.98
CA GLN A 285 -24.41 -25.63 -8.61
C GLN A 285 -23.31 -25.42 -7.57
N LEU A 286 -23.49 -24.47 -6.65
CA LEU A 286 -22.53 -24.19 -5.57
C LEU A 286 -22.39 -25.38 -4.61
N LYS A 287 -23.51 -25.99 -4.19
CA LYS A 287 -23.55 -27.18 -3.33
C LYS A 287 -22.83 -28.36 -3.97
N ASN A 288 -23.03 -28.61 -5.26
CA ASN A 288 -22.37 -29.69 -5.99
C ASN A 288 -20.86 -29.43 -6.14
N LEU A 289 -20.47 -28.20 -6.46
CA LEU A 289 -19.06 -27.79 -6.54
C LEU A 289 -18.35 -27.95 -5.19
N LYS A 290 -19.01 -27.57 -4.10
CA LYS A 290 -18.50 -27.73 -2.73
C LYS A 290 -18.25 -29.17 -2.36
N LYS A 291 -19.20 -30.07 -2.68
CA LYS A 291 -19.06 -31.52 -2.48
C LYS A 291 -17.88 -32.08 -3.27
N ARG A 292 -17.68 -31.63 -4.52
CA ARG A 292 -16.56 -32.03 -5.38
C ARG A 292 -15.22 -31.63 -4.76
N ILE A 293 -15.04 -30.37 -4.38
CA ILE A 293 -13.79 -29.87 -3.77
C ILE A 293 -13.49 -30.58 -2.45
N ARG A 294 -14.49 -30.76 -1.56
CA ARG A 294 -14.27 -31.37 -0.24
C ARG A 294 -13.85 -32.84 -0.28
N LYS A 295 -14.17 -33.56 -1.37
CA LYS A 295 -13.77 -34.97 -1.56
C LYS A 295 -12.31 -35.10 -2.02
N ASP A 296 -11.74 -34.05 -2.58
CA ASP A 296 -10.38 -34.06 -3.10
C ASP A 296 -9.33 -34.21 -1.98
N ARG A 297 -8.26 -34.97 -2.25
CA ARG A 297 -7.18 -35.22 -1.27
C ARG A 297 -6.29 -33.99 -1.10
N THR A 298 -6.00 -33.27 -2.18
CA THR A 298 -5.21 -32.03 -2.19
C THR A 298 -5.90 -30.95 -1.37
N PHE A 299 -7.23 -30.83 -1.49
CA PHE A 299 -8.02 -29.96 -0.62
C PHE A 299 -7.76 -30.23 0.87
N LYS A 300 -7.84 -31.50 1.31
CA LYS A 300 -7.64 -31.86 2.73
C LYS A 300 -6.22 -31.56 3.21
N GLN A 301 -5.22 -31.73 2.34
CA GLN A 301 -3.82 -31.39 2.65
C GLN A 301 -3.63 -29.88 2.78
N GLN A 302 -4.05 -29.11 1.77
CA GLN A 302 -3.94 -27.66 1.77
C GLN A 302 -4.73 -27.03 2.92
N ARG A 303 -5.93 -27.53 3.24
CA ARG A 303 -6.71 -27.07 4.38
C ARG A 303 -5.95 -27.21 5.69
N ARG A 304 -5.38 -28.38 5.98
CA ARG A 304 -4.62 -28.60 7.22
C ARG A 304 -3.44 -27.64 7.28
N LYS A 305 -2.64 -27.62 6.21
CA LYS A 305 -1.47 -26.74 6.15
C LYS A 305 -1.82 -25.26 6.31
N TRP A 306 -2.96 -24.82 5.76
CA TRP A 306 -3.42 -23.44 5.93
C TRP A 306 -3.75 -23.12 7.39
N PHE A 307 -4.38 -24.02 8.12
CA PHE A 307 -4.66 -23.80 9.55
C PHE A 307 -3.37 -23.80 10.37
N ASP A 308 -2.46 -24.75 10.12
CA ASP A 308 -1.16 -24.81 10.79
C ASP A 308 -0.38 -23.50 10.60
N VAL A 309 -0.28 -23.02 9.35
CA VAL A 309 0.44 -21.78 9.01
C VAL A 309 -0.28 -20.53 9.53
N LYS A 310 -1.62 -20.50 9.52
CA LYS A 310 -2.37 -19.36 10.07
C LYS A 310 -2.12 -19.20 11.57
N GLU A 311 -2.11 -20.31 12.31
CA GLU A 311 -1.87 -20.30 13.76
C GLU A 311 -0.42 -19.91 14.07
N GLU A 312 0.55 -20.49 13.35
CA GLU A 312 1.97 -20.10 13.44
C GLU A 312 2.19 -18.61 13.16
N GLU A 313 1.56 -18.08 12.11
CA GLU A 313 1.65 -16.65 11.76
C GLU A 313 1.10 -15.73 12.86
N ALA A 314 -0.01 -16.13 13.49
CA ALA A 314 -0.61 -15.34 14.56
C ALA A 314 0.32 -15.29 15.79
N PHE A 315 0.88 -16.43 16.19
CA PHE A 315 1.83 -16.48 17.31
C PHE A 315 3.09 -15.68 17.03
N GLN A 316 3.71 -15.84 15.85
CA GLN A 316 4.93 -15.09 15.51
C GLN A 316 4.68 -13.58 15.44
N LYS A 317 3.53 -13.12 14.93
CA LYS A 317 3.13 -11.71 14.94
C LYS A 317 3.07 -11.14 16.37
N GLU A 318 2.45 -11.88 17.29
CA GLU A 318 2.31 -11.49 18.69
C GLU A 318 3.66 -11.50 19.42
N ASP A 319 4.46 -12.54 19.23
CA ASP A 319 5.80 -12.69 19.81
C ASP A 319 6.72 -11.54 19.36
N TYR A 320 6.73 -11.18 18.08
CA TYR A 320 7.53 -10.06 17.59
C TYR A 320 7.11 -8.73 18.21
N ALA A 321 5.81 -8.46 18.38
CA ALA A 321 5.37 -7.24 19.05
C ALA A 321 5.80 -7.22 20.52
N HIS A 322 5.56 -8.32 21.22
CA HIS A 322 5.85 -8.44 22.65
C HIS A 322 7.35 -8.38 22.95
N PHE A 323 8.18 -9.15 22.25
CA PHE A 323 9.62 -9.18 22.48
C PHE A 323 10.28 -7.86 22.08
N LEU A 324 9.81 -7.19 21.02
CA LEU A 324 10.35 -5.88 20.66
C LEU A 324 10.11 -4.87 21.78
N GLU A 325 8.88 -4.83 22.32
CA GLU A 325 8.54 -3.96 23.45
C GLU A 325 9.42 -4.26 24.67
N MET A 326 9.55 -5.54 25.04
CA MET A 326 10.34 -5.97 26.21
C MET A 326 11.83 -5.66 26.06
N ASP A 327 12.41 -5.92 24.89
CA ASP A 327 13.84 -5.68 24.64
C ASP A 327 14.16 -4.18 24.61
N ILE A 328 13.27 -3.35 24.09
CA ILE A 328 13.42 -1.88 24.13
C ILE A 328 13.33 -1.37 25.57
N LEU A 329 12.38 -1.87 26.36
CA LEU A 329 12.21 -1.45 27.76
C LEU A 329 13.42 -1.82 28.63
N THR A 330 14.12 -2.89 28.27
CA THR A 330 15.25 -3.43 29.06
C THR A 330 16.62 -3.18 28.43
N ASN A 331 16.69 -2.55 27.25
CA ASN A 331 17.90 -2.39 26.44
C ASN A 331 18.64 -3.73 26.25
N ASN A 332 17.92 -4.78 25.84
CA ASN A 332 18.43 -6.15 25.80
C ASN A 332 19.30 -6.42 24.55
N PHE A 333 20.54 -5.90 24.54
CA PHE A 333 21.49 -6.10 23.45
C PHE A 333 21.85 -7.58 23.19
N ASP A 334 21.73 -8.45 24.19
CA ASP A 334 22.01 -9.89 24.03
C ASP A 334 21.04 -10.55 23.04
N ASN A 335 19.84 -9.98 22.84
CA ASN A 335 18.82 -10.55 21.95
C ASN A 335 18.97 -10.12 20.48
N ILE A 336 19.94 -9.27 20.15
CA ILE A 336 20.18 -8.82 18.76
C ILE A 336 20.42 -10.02 17.81
N GLY A 337 21.15 -11.03 18.28
CA GLY A 337 21.40 -12.25 17.51
C GLY A 337 20.13 -13.01 17.17
N TRP A 338 19.17 -13.05 18.09
CA TRP A 338 17.87 -13.68 17.86
C TRP A 338 17.07 -12.95 16.79
N TRP A 339 17.01 -11.61 16.83
CA TRP A 339 16.34 -10.81 15.80
C TRP A 339 16.95 -11.01 14.41
N ALA A 340 18.27 -11.09 14.32
CA ALA A 340 18.96 -11.40 13.07
C ALA A 340 18.59 -12.80 12.54
N GLU A 341 18.56 -13.81 13.42
CA GLU A 341 18.13 -15.16 13.09
C GLU A 341 16.67 -15.20 12.60
N GLN A 342 15.76 -14.45 13.23
CA GLN A 342 14.37 -14.36 12.78
C GLN A 342 14.27 -13.85 11.35
N MET A 343 14.99 -12.77 11.02
CA MET A 343 15.01 -12.22 9.66
C MET A 343 15.61 -13.21 8.64
N GLU A 344 16.65 -13.95 9.01
CA GLU A 344 17.23 -14.99 8.15
C GLU A 344 16.26 -16.15 7.90
N ASN A 345 15.59 -16.63 8.95
CA ASN A 345 14.58 -17.69 8.86
C ASN A 345 13.41 -17.27 7.95
N LEU A 346 12.94 -16.03 8.07
CA LEU A 346 11.89 -15.48 7.22
C LEU A 346 12.35 -15.41 5.74
N LYS A 347 13.58 -14.96 5.47
CA LYS A 347 14.15 -14.96 4.12
C LYS A 347 14.29 -16.38 3.54
N ALA A 348 14.68 -17.35 4.36
CA ALA A 348 14.70 -18.76 3.97
C ALA A 348 13.28 -19.28 3.65
N GLY A 349 12.30 -18.90 4.47
CA GLY A 349 10.87 -19.20 4.26
C GLY A 349 10.33 -18.72 2.92
N GLN A 350 10.84 -17.60 2.40
CA GLN A 350 10.45 -17.07 1.09
C GLN A 350 10.89 -17.94 -0.09
N GLN A 351 11.85 -18.84 0.12
CA GLN A 351 12.34 -19.79 -0.90
C GLN A 351 11.56 -21.11 -0.89
N GLN A 352 10.61 -21.29 0.02
CA GLN A 352 9.79 -22.50 0.10
C GLN A 352 8.91 -22.68 -1.14
N LYS A 353 8.76 -23.94 -1.59
CA LYS A 353 7.89 -24.28 -2.72
C LYS A 353 6.41 -24.14 -2.38
N ASN A 354 6.06 -24.35 -1.12
CA ASN A 354 4.69 -24.22 -0.64
C ASN A 354 4.31 -22.74 -0.59
N THR A 355 3.30 -22.35 -1.36
CA THR A 355 2.86 -20.96 -1.47
C THR A 355 2.28 -20.41 -0.17
N ILE A 356 1.70 -21.26 0.69
CA ILE A 356 1.10 -20.83 1.96
C ILE A 356 2.20 -20.39 2.94
N GLU A 357 3.22 -21.22 3.14
CA GLU A 357 4.38 -20.93 3.99
C GLU A 357 5.19 -19.75 3.46
N ARG A 358 5.45 -19.76 2.15
CA ARG A 358 6.17 -18.66 1.49
C ARG A 358 5.48 -17.32 1.70
N ASN A 359 4.16 -17.28 1.54
CA ASN A 359 3.40 -16.05 1.67
C ASN A 359 3.34 -15.57 3.14
N MET A 360 3.30 -16.48 4.12
CA MET A 360 3.49 -16.12 5.54
C MET A 360 4.85 -15.48 5.77
N ALA A 361 5.93 -16.08 5.26
CA ALA A 361 7.27 -15.54 5.44
C ALA A 361 7.42 -14.12 4.89
N TYR A 362 6.83 -13.82 3.72
CA TYR A 362 6.76 -12.45 3.19
C TYR A 362 5.96 -11.51 4.11
N ARG A 363 4.81 -11.94 4.64
CA ARG A 363 3.98 -11.09 5.51
C ARG A 363 4.70 -10.77 6.82
N LEU A 364 5.29 -11.77 7.46
CA LEU A 364 5.99 -11.60 8.73
C LEU A 364 7.28 -10.77 8.59
N GLU A 365 8.03 -10.93 7.50
CA GLU A 365 9.22 -10.07 7.24
C GLU A 365 8.79 -8.60 7.11
N ASN A 366 7.78 -8.32 6.28
CA ASN A 366 7.31 -6.95 6.09
C ASN A 366 6.67 -6.37 7.36
N TYR A 367 5.95 -7.19 8.14
CA TYR A 367 5.40 -6.80 9.43
C TYR A 367 6.50 -6.41 10.41
N LEU A 368 7.55 -7.24 10.55
CA LEU A 368 8.65 -6.97 11.46
C LEU A 368 9.42 -5.70 11.04
N ASN A 369 9.65 -5.50 9.75
CA ASN A 369 10.25 -4.25 9.25
C ASN A 369 9.38 -3.02 9.57
N ASP A 370 8.07 -3.08 9.33
CA ASP A 370 7.15 -1.98 9.63
C ASP A 370 7.10 -1.67 11.13
N LEU A 371 6.98 -2.72 11.96
CA LEU A 371 6.95 -2.63 13.42
C LEU A 371 8.23 -1.95 13.97
N VAL A 372 9.41 -2.41 13.54
CA VAL A 372 10.69 -1.80 13.93
C VAL A 372 10.81 -0.37 13.41
N SER A 373 10.40 -0.12 12.16
CA SER A 373 10.51 1.21 11.54
C SER A 373 9.59 2.25 12.22
N ALA A 374 8.36 1.85 12.57
CA ALA A 374 7.44 2.71 13.31
C ALA A 374 7.96 2.99 14.72
N THR A 375 8.48 1.98 15.40
CA THR A 375 9.04 2.10 16.75
C THR A 375 10.30 2.97 16.76
N TYR A 376 11.19 2.77 15.78
CA TYR A 376 12.36 3.62 15.56
C TYR A 376 11.99 5.10 15.45
N LYS A 377 11.01 5.44 14.59
CA LYS A 377 10.56 6.84 14.44
C LYS A 377 10.09 7.44 15.77
N ASN A 378 9.31 6.69 16.55
CA ASN A 378 8.80 7.14 17.84
C ASN A 378 9.91 7.31 18.89
N VAL A 379 10.85 6.37 18.96
CA VAL A 379 11.97 6.39 19.92
C VAL A 379 12.99 7.49 19.57
N MET A 380 13.24 7.77 18.29
CA MET A 380 14.21 8.79 17.89
C MET A 380 13.79 10.20 18.28
N VAL A 381 12.48 10.49 18.23
CA VAL A 381 11.92 11.80 18.61
C VAL A 381 11.56 11.93 20.10
N SER A 382 11.64 10.83 20.87
CA SER A 382 11.36 10.86 22.30
C SER A 382 12.58 11.28 23.13
N GLU A 383 12.33 11.49 24.44
CA GLU A 383 13.37 11.70 25.46
C GLU A 383 14.00 10.37 25.95
N SER A 384 13.91 9.29 25.17
CA SER A 384 14.52 8.00 25.51
C SER A 384 16.05 8.09 25.60
N PHE A 385 16.64 7.23 26.44
CA PHE A 385 18.09 7.13 26.63
C PHE A 385 18.83 6.78 25.33
N ILE A 386 20.10 7.18 25.27
CA ILE A 386 20.96 6.94 24.10
C ILE A 386 21.07 5.46 23.75
N ASP A 387 21.22 4.58 24.75
CA ASP A 387 21.26 3.13 24.58
C ASP A 387 20.01 2.59 23.89
N THR A 388 18.83 3.07 24.28
CA THR A 388 17.55 2.67 23.67
C THR A 388 17.49 3.10 22.21
N LYS A 389 17.97 4.31 21.90
CA LYS A 389 18.06 4.84 20.53
C LYS A 389 19.05 4.04 19.69
N ILE A 390 20.21 3.68 20.25
CA ILE A 390 21.19 2.80 19.58
C ILE A 390 20.57 1.42 19.34
N PHE A 391 19.97 0.80 20.35
CA PHE A 391 19.35 -0.52 20.24
C PHE A 391 18.32 -0.60 19.10
N ILE A 392 17.35 0.32 19.06
CA ILE A 392 16.34 0.33 17.99
C ILE A 392 16.94 0.65 16.62
N SER A 393 18.01 1.45 16.57
CA SER A 393 18.75 1.72 15.34
C SER A 393 19.45 0.46 14.81
N ILE A 394 20.01 -0.38 15.70
CA ILE A 394 20.61 -1.67 15.32
C ILE A 394 19.52 -2.59 14.74
N LEU A 395 18.37 -2.70 15.39
CA LEU A 395 17.27 -3.49 14.83
C LEU A 395 16.83 -2.96 13.46
N LYS A 396 16.85 -1.64 13.25
CA LYS A 396 16.52 -1.03 11.95
C LYS A 396 17.49 -1.49 10.84
N THR A 397 18.79 -1.66 11.13
CA THR A 397 19.75 -2.20 10.14
C THR A 397 19.53 -3.69 9.87
N ILE A 398 19.05 -4.45 10.85
CA ILE A 398 18.75 -5.89 10.69
C ILE A 398 17.55 -6.12 9.76
N VAL A 399 16.46 -5.38 9.99
CA VAL A 399 15.22 -5.55 9.21
C VAL A 399 15.31 -4.94 7.81
N ASP A 400 16.16 -3.93 7.61
CA ASP A 400 16.27 -3.18 6.36
C ASP A 400 17.71 -2.76 6.08
N LYS A 401 18.55 -3.74 5.74
CA LYS A 401 20.00 -3.57 5.50
C LYS A 401 20.36 -2.52 4.44
N GLN A 402 19.46 -2.19 3.52
CA GLN A 402 19.73 -1.23 2.44
C GLN A 402 19.35 0.20 2.81
N ASN A 403 18.64 0.39 3.92
CA ASN A 403 18.21 1.70 4.37
C ASN A 403 19.29 2.33 5.25
N PRO A 404 19.83 3.51 4.87
CA PRO A 404 20.94 4.13 5.57
C PRO A 404 20.55 4.72 6.94
N GLU A 405 19.26 4.94 7.23
CA GLU A 405 18.83 5.69 8.41
C GLU A 405 19.31 5.08 9.72
N GLY A 406 19.14 3.77 9.91
CA GLY A 406 19.57 3.09 11.14
C GLY A 406 21.08 3.18 11.35
N TYR A 407 21.87 2.99 10.29
CA TYR A 407 23.33 3.11 10.34
C TYR A 407 23.77 4.53 10.71
N LEU A 408 23.21 5.54 10.04
CA LEU A 408 23.55 6.95 10.27
C LEU A 408 23.23 7.37 11.70
N SER A 409 22.13 6.88 12.27
CA SER A 409 21.80 7.15 13.67
C SER A 409 22.75 6.46 14.65
N ILE A 410 23.20 5.24 14.38
CA ILE A 410 24.21 4.59 15.24
C ILE A 410 25.53 5.35 15.17
N ILE A 411 26.00 5.71 13.97
CA ILE A 411 27.24 6.48 13.77
C ILE A 411 27.18 7.79 14.55
N GLN A 412 26.05 8.51 14.47
CA GLN A 412 25.86 9.75 15.19
C GLN A 412 25.84 9.55 16.71
N LEU A 413 25.01 8.62 17.20
CA LEU A 413 24.79 8.43 18.64
C LEU A 413 26.04 7.87 19.32
N ALA A 414 26.65 6.82 18.77
CA ALA A 414 27.86 6.23 19.32
C ALA A 414 29.05 7.20 19.25
N GLY A 415 29.21 7.91 18.12
CA GLY A 415 30.27 8.91 17.99
C GLY A 415 30.14 10.06 18.99
N HIS A 416 28.91 10.54 19.23
CA HIS A 416 28.64 11.58 20.22
C HIS A 416 28.89 11.10 21.66
N ASP A 417 28.64 9.82 21.96
CA ASP A 417 28.92 9.21 23.27
C ASP A 417 30.41 8.87 23.48
N GLY A 418 31.25 9.08 22.45
CA GLY A 418 32.68 8.76 22.47
C GLY A 418 33.00 7.29 22.17
N ASP A 419 32.02 6.47 21.80
CA ASP A 419 32.22 5.11 21.29
C ASP A 419 32.56 5.13 19.80
N ALA A 420 33.78 5.59 19.51
CA ALA A 420 34.32 5.63 18.15
C ALA A 420 34.40 4.24 17.50
N GLY A 421 34.57 3.17 18.30
CA GLY A 421 34.66 1.80 17.80
C GLY A 421 33.34 1.34 17.16
N THR A 422 32.23 1.51 17.88
CA THR A 422 30.89 1.19 17.35
C THR A 422 30.54 2.09 16.16
N ALA A 423 30.84 3.39 16.24
CA ALA A 423 30.58 4.32 15.14
C ALA A 423 31.33 3.92 13.85
N MET A 424 32.62 3.56 13.95
CA MET A 424 33.42 3.11 12.82
C MET A 424 32.95 1.78 12.24
N LEU A 425 32.53 0.83 13.10
CA LEU A 425 31.97 -0.45 12.65
C LEU A 425 30.72 -0.26 11.78
N TYR A 426 29.76 0.55 12.26
CA TYR A 426 28.52 0.78 11.52
C TYR A 426 28.70 1.71 10.31
N LEU A 427 29.73 2.56 10.30
CA LEU A 427 30.16 3.28 9.10
C LEU A 427 30.63 2.30 8.02
N GLU A 428 31.51 1.36 8.35
CA GLU A 428 31.97 0.36 7.40
C GLU A 428 30.80 -0.50 6.88
N ASP A 429 29.91 -0.95 7.77
CA ASP A 429 28.75 -1.73 7.37
C ASP A 429 27.80 -0.96 6.47
N LEU A 430 27.59 0.35 6.70
CA LEU A 430 26.84 1.21 5.80
C LEU A 430 27.50 1.29 4.41
N LEU A 431 28.82 1.47 4.36
CA LEU A 431 29.54 1.56 3.10
C LEU A 431 29.49 0.25 2.29
N LYS A 432 29.50 -0.90 2.97
CA LYS A 432 29.30 -2.23 2.35
C LYS A 432 27.93 -2.40 1.69
N THR A 433 26.92 -1.61 2.06
CA THR A 433 25.62 -1.61 1.36
C THR A 433 25.71 -0.98 -0.04
N GLY A 434 26.80 -0.27 -0.34
CA GLY A 434 26.95 0.52 -1.56
C GLY A 434 26.50 1.97 -1.41
N TYR A 435 26.35 2.47 -0.18
CA TYR A 435 26.07 3.88 0.11
C TYR A 435 27.14 4.81 -0.48
N LYS A 436 26.72 5.92 -1.11
CA LYS A 436 27.61 6.84 -1.86
C LYS A 436 27.48 8.32 -1.50
N ASP A 437 26.59 8.67 -0.59
CA ASP A 437 26.43 10.07 -0.16
C ASP A 437 27.44 10.38 0.96
N PHE A 438 28.71 10.47 0.57
CA PHE A 438 29.83 10.70 1.48
C PHE A 438 29.77 12.07 2.15
N ASP A 439 29.22 13.08 1.47
CA ASP A 439 29.08 14.42 2.03
C ASP A 439 28.21 14.40 3.28
N ARG A 440 27.12 13.62 3.28
CA ARG A 440 26.27 13.45 4.46
C ARG A 440 27.05 12.95 5.67
N LEU A 441 28.03 12.05 5.49
CA LEU A 441 28.84 11.49 6.59
C LEU A 441 29.71 12.55 7.30
N TYR A 442 30.21 13.53 6.55
CA TYR A 442 30.97 14.67 7.09
C TYR A 442 30.09 15.77 7.69
N THR A 443 28.77 15.69 7.52
CA THR A 443 27.82 16.65 8.09
C THR A 443 27.04 16.10 9.27
N ILE A 444 27.34 14.87 9.71
CA ILE A 444 26.73 14.30 10.92
C ILE A 444 27.17 15.16 12.12
N GLU A 445 26.21 15.70 12.84
CA GLU A 445 26.46 16.56 13.99
C GLU A 445 26.95 15.76 15.19
N GLY A 446 27.86 16.35 15.97
CA GLY A 446 28.31 15.78 17.25
C GLY A 446 29.42 14.74 17.16
N ILE A 447 29.98 14.49 15.96
CA ILE A 447 31.03 13.47 15.74
C ILE A 447 32.30 14.04 15.10
N LEU A 448 32.60 15.33 15.31
CA LEU A 448 33.72 16.02 14.64
C LEU A 448 35.07 15.32 14.90
N ASP A 449 35.31 14.85 16.12
CA ASP A 449 36.53 14.13 16.48
C ASP A 449 36.70 12.86 15.64
N LEU A 450 35.60 12.14 15.39
CA LEU A 450 35.60 10.98 14.52
C LEU A 450 35.85 11.37 13.06
N GLN A 451 35.18 12.41 12.56
CA GLN A 451 35.35 12.90 11.18
C GLN A 451 36.77 13.37 10.88
N MET A 452 37.50 13.89 11.89
CA MET A 452 38.90 14.31 11.75
C MET A 452 39.90 13.18 11.91
N SER A 453 39.46 11.99 12.36
CA SER A 453 40.36 10.85 12.56
C SER A 453 40.89 10.32 11.23
N THR A 454 42.14 9.83 11.24
CA THR A 454 42.77 9.21 10.07
C THR A 454 42.00 7.97 9.64
N GLU A 455 41.53 7.17 10.60
CA GLU A 455 40.78 5.94 10.38
C GLU A 455 39.47 6.19 9.62
N PHE A 456 38.70 7.21 10.00
CA PHE A 456 37.48 7.61 9.29
C PHE A 456 37.78 7.97 7.85
N ASN A 457 38.77 8.83 7.62
CA ASN A 457 39.10 9.34 6.29
C ASN A 457 39.64 8.24 5.37
N LEU A 458 40.49 7.35 5.88
CA LEU A 458 40.98 6.19 5.13
C LEU A 458 39.84 5.25 4.74
N LEU A 459 38.88 5.03 5.64
CA LEU A 459 37.72 4.19 5.36
C LEU A 459 36.83 4.80 4.27
N ILE A 460 36.64 6.13 4.26
CA ILE A 460 35.91 6.81 3.18
C ILE A 460 36.61 6.62 1.82
N GLU A 461 37.94 6.75 1.77
CA GLU A 461 38.71 6.53 0.53
C GLU A 461 38.65 5.09 0.04
N GLU A 462 38.73 4.11 0.95
CA GLU A 462 38.66 2.69 0.62
C GLU A 462 37.39 2.35 -0.16
N TYR A 463 36.26 2.99 0.18
CA TYR A 463 34.97 2.78 -0.48
C TYR A 463 34.68 3.78 -1.62
N GLY A 464 35.69 4.56 -2.02
CA GLY A 464 35.69 5.43 -3.20
C GLY A 464 35.16 6.85 -2.98
N GLY A 465 35.15 7.32 -1.73
CA GLY A 465 34.92 8.73 -1.39
C GLY A 465 36.23 9.53 -1.37
N GLU A 466 36.12 10.85 -1.18
CA GLU A 466 37.27 11.74 -1.01
C GLU A 466 37.45 12.05 0.48
N ALA A 467 38.65 11.81 1.02
CA ALA A 467 38.97 12.19 2.38
C ALA A 467 39.05 13.72 2.54
N LYS A 468 38.46 14.26 3.60
CA LYS A 468 38.48 15.71 3.88
C LYS A 468 39.56 16.11 4.89
N TYR A 469 39.99 15.17 5.73
CA TYR A 469 40.92 15.40 6.82
C TYR A 469 41.99 14.30 6.86
N ILE A 470 42.83 14.18 5.82
CA ILE A 470 44.05 13.37 5.93
C ILE A 470 45.11 14.20 6.64
N ILE A 471 45.35 13.90 7.91
CA ILE A 471 46.55 14.36 8.61
C ILE A 471 47.63 13.33 8.32
N PHE A 472 48.58 13.67 7.45
CA PHE A 472 49.82 12.91 7.37
C PHE A 472 50.53 13.06 8.72
N ASP A 473 50.63 11.95 9.46
CA ASP A 473 51.43 11.81 10.68
C ASP A 473 52.91 12.04 10.31
N SER A 474 53.28 13.31 10.16
CA SER A 474 54.63 13.73 9.78
C SER A 474 55.69 13.43 10.85
N GLU A 475 55.31 12.78 11.95
CA GLU A 475 56.22 12.44 13.05
C GLU A 475 56.88 11.05 12.93
N LYS A 476 56.41 10.16 12.05
CA LYS A 476 57.11 8.87 11.80
C LYS A 476 58.21 8.93 10.73
N ASP A 477 58.17 9.92 9.83
CA ASP A 477 59.21 10.10 8.81
C ASP A 477 60.40 10.93 9.31
N THR A 478 60.26 11.66 10.43
CA THR A 478 61.38 12.38 11.08
C THR A 478 62.31 11.44 11.83
N GLU A 479 61.81 10.42 12.54
CA GLU A 479 62.68 9.45 13.22
C GLU A 479 63.50 8.60 12.23
N LYS A 480 62.95 8.28 11.06
CA LYS A 480 63.67 7.53 10.02
C LYS A 480 64.73 8.39 9.30
N ASN A 481 64.48 9.69 9.14
CA ASN A 481 65.42 10.64 8.53
C ASN A 481 66.50 11.15 9.51
N GLU A 482 66.25 11.14 10.81
CA GLU A 482 67.27 11.41 11.83
C GLU A 482 68.17 10.19 12.08
N ALA A 483 67.64 8.97 12.00
CA ALA A 483 68.43 7.74 12.08
C ALA A 483 69.36 7.51 10.86
N THR A 484 69.06 8.11 9.70
CA THR A 484 69.93 8.07 8.51
C THR A 484 70.89 9.26 8.39
N ARG A 485 70.74 10.30 9.22
CA ARG A 485 71.69 11.43 9.30
C ARG A 485 72.75 11.26 10.41
N SER A 486 72.66 10.18 11.20
CA SER A 486 73.60 9.83 12.27
C SER A 486 74.54 8.65 11.93
N ASN A 487 74.77 8.34 10.65
CA ASN A 487 75.79 7.38 10.21
C ASN A 487 76.85 8.04 9.33
#